data_AF-A0A099GF01-F1
#
_entry.id   AF-A0A099GF01-F1
#
_cell.length_a   1.000
_cell.length_b   1.000
_cell.length_c   1.000
_cell.angle_alpha   90.00
_cell.angle_beta   90.00
_cell.angle_gamma   90.00
#
_symmetry.space_group_name_H-M   'P 1'
#
loop_
_entity.id
_entity.type
_entity.pdbx_description
1 polymer ?
#
loop_
_entity_poly.entity_id
_entity_poly.type
_entity_poly.pdbx_seq_one_letter_code
_entity_poly.pdbx_strand_id
1 'polypeptide(L)'
;MGAGFDIVVHSDWGALPAARWSAVASRAGDGWRVVLLEPAGDLTVRLPALSATGRVLAGFDFPIGVPASYGALTGLDGFEDLLARIGAGAWADWGLVCREAGQISVHRPFYPQSGGVKGTVKKAHLETGLGLTLADLRRGCEAGGGEILFWTLGPKSVGKAAIHGLETTVQPLCAEGARLWPFHGSLANLASTRLVLAETYPALSYASICGTKMVDKGNALSLRRLTVKVMESCARLGVELPDPVAARITAGFEVSEGSAKANSDEFDALIGLLGMIEALGRPEVITHEPGPEPVRWEGWMLNGVP
;
A
#
# COMPACT_ATOMS: atom_id res chain seq x y z
N MET A 1 22.62 -17.85 -10.27
CA MET A 1 21.47 -16.93 -10.37
C MET A 1 21.09 -16.55 -8.96
N GLY A 2 21.32 -15.30 -8.55
CA GLY A 2 21.05 -14.86 -7.18
C GLY A 2 19.57 -14.95 -6.85
N ALA A 3 19.25 -15.32 -5.61
CA ALA A 3 17.90 -15.24 -5.06
C ALA A 3 17.41 -13.79 -5.16
N GLY A 4 16.20 -13.58 -5.69
CA GLY A 4 15.67 -12.24 -5.92
C GLY A 4 14.37 -12.29 -6.72
N PHE A 5 13.60 -11.22 -6.67
CA PHE A 5 12.37 -11.13 -7.44
C PHE A 5 12.66 -10.91 -8.92
N ASP A 6 11.83 -11.51 -9.77
CA ASP A 6 11.89 -11.41 -11.24
C ASP A 6 10.89 -10.36 -11.74
N ILE A 7 9.82 -10.11 -10.98
CA ILE A 7 8.73 -9.20 -11.30
C ILE A 7 8.41 -8.37 -10.06
N VAL A 8 8.25 -7.06 -10.24
CA VAL A 8 7.76 -6.14 -9.20
C VAL A 8 6.48 -5.50 -9.69
N VAL A 9 5.46 -5.53 -8.85
CA VAL A 9 4.17 -4.88 -9.10
C VAL A 9 3.94 -3.89 -7.98
N HIS A 10 3.59 -2.65 -8.31
CA HIS A 10 3.04 -1.72 -7.34
C HIS A 10 1.63 -1.34 -7.76
N SER A 11 0.71 -1.29 -6.80
CA SER A 11 -0.66 -0.84 -7.03
C SER A 11 -1.02 0.30 -6.09
N ASP A 12 -1.27 1.48 -6.65
CA ASP A 12 -1.97 2.55 -5.96
C ASP A 12 -3.44 2.16 -5.79
N TRP A 13 -4.01 2.40 -4.60
CA TRP A 13 -5.24 1.71 -4.20
C TRP A 13 -6.27 2.60 -3.51
N GLY A 14 -7.43 2.71 -4.15
CA GLY A 14 -8.65 3.27 -3.57
C GLY A 14 -9.78 2.25 -3.48
N ALA A 15 -10.77 2.56 -2.65
CA ALA A 15 -11.98 1.74 -2.52
C ALA A 15 -12.79 1.66 -3.83
N LEU A 16 -12.64 2.63 -4.75
CA LEU A 16 -13.31 2.63 -6.05
C LEU A 16 -12.39 2.08 -7.14
N PRO A 17 -12.90 1.29 -8.11
CA PRO A 17 -12.06 0.76 -9.20
C PRO A 17 -11.33 1.83 -10.02
N ALA A 18 -11.97 2.99 -10.21
CA ALA A 18 -11.39 4.12 -10.95
C ALA A 18 -10.21 4.78 -10.22
N ALA A 19 -10.03 4.49 -8.93
CA ALA A 19 -8.94 5.00 -8.10
C ALA A 19 -7.90 3.90 -7.83
N ARG A 20 -7.69 2.98 -8.78
CA ARG A 20 -6.71 1.89 -8.66
C ARG A 20 -5.89 1.80 -9.93
N TRP A 21 -4.58 1.87 -9.76
CA TRP A 21 -3.66 1.81 -10.87
C TRP A 21 -2.48 0.92 -10.52
N SER A 22 -1.97 0.17 -11.50
CA SER A 22 -0.84 -0.72 -11.30
C SER A 22 0.28 -0.40 -12.27
N ALA A 23 1.51 -0.46 -11.76
CA ALA A 23 2.72 -0.44 -12.55
C ALA A 23 3.46 -1.77 -12.34
N VAL A 24 3.97 -2.36 -13.43
CA VAL A 24 4.71 -3.63 -13.39
C VAL A 24 6.06 -3.44 -14.04
N ALA A 25 7.10 -3.93 -13.37
CA ALA A 25 8.42 -4.11 -13.95
C ALA A 25 8.82 -5.58 -13.96
N SER A 26 9.56 -5.96 -14.99
CA SER A 26 10.22 -7.27 -15.09
C SER A 26 11.73 -7.08 -15.11
N ARG A 27 12.47 -8.05 -14.59
CA ARG A 27 13.93 -8.05 -14.58
C ARG A 27 14.46 -8.12 -16.02
N ALA A 28 15.37 -7.23 -16.37
CA ALA A 28 15.99 -7.12 -17.69
C ALA A 28 17.52 -6.97 -17.52
N GLY A 29 18.25 -8.08 -17.69
CA GLY A 29 19.68 -8.12 -17.36
C GLY A 29 19.91 -7.82 -15.88
N ASP A 30 20.79 -6.87 -15.58
CA ASP A 30 21.07 -6.40 -14.22
C ASP A 30 20.08 -5.33 -13.73
N GLY A 31 19.17 -4.87 -14.60
CA GLY A 31 18.19 -3.83 -14.30
C GLY A 31 16.74 -4.32 -14.38
N TRP A 32 15.85 -3.36 -14.61
CA TRP A 32 14.41 -3.55 -14.69
C TRP A 32 13.85 -2.89 -15.94
N ARG A 33 12.78 -3.42 -16.50
CA ARG A 33 11.99 -2.76 -17.55
C ARG A 33 10.55 -2.65 -17.08
N VAL A 34 10.00 -1.44 -17.12
CA VAL A 34 8.55 -1.23 -16.93
C VAL A 34 7.84 -1.83 -18.14
N VAL A 35 6.91 -2.75 -17.88
CA VAL A 35 6.17 -3.48 -18.93
C VAL A 35 4.70 -3.08 -18.98
N LEU A 36 4.17 -2.48 -17.91
CA LEU A 36 2.76 -2.16 -17.79
C LEU A 36 2.56 -0.97 -16.83
N LEU A 37 1.67 -0.06 -17.21
CA LEU A 37 1.18 1.06 -16.40
C LEU A 37 -0.26 1.36 -16.82
N GLU A 38 -1.23 0.82 -16.09
CA GLU A 38 -2.65 0.86 -16.47
C GLU A 38 -3.55 0.63 -15.24
N PRO A 39 -4.89 0.77 -15.35
CA PRO A 39 -5.80 0.42 -14.27
C PRO A 39 -5.53 -0.99 -13.71
N ALA A 40 -5.68 -1.15 -12.40
CA ALA A 40 -5.23 -2.36 -11.71
C ALA A 40 -5.94 -3.66 -12.19
N GLY A 41 -7.18 -3.54 -12.67
CA GLY A 41 -7.99 -4.70 -13.06
C GLY A 41 -8.25 -5.64 -11.87
N ASP A 42 -8.36 -6.94 -12.15
CA ASP A 42 -8.49 -7.96 -11.12
C ASP A 42 -7.11 -8.54 -10.75
N LEU A 43 -6.58 -8.13 -9.60
CA LEU A 43 -5.28 -8.57 -9.12
C LEU A 43 -5.28 -10.02 -8.62
N THR A 44 -6.44 -10.59 -8.27
CA THR A 44 -6.55 -12.01 -7.91
C THR A 44 -6.37 -12.93 -9.11
N VAL A 45 -6.56 -12.42 -10.33
CA VAL A 45 -6.23 -13.15 -11.57
C VAL A 45 -4.82 -12.81 -12.05
N ARG A 46 -4.48 -11.51 -12.04
CA ARG A 46 -3.22 -11.01 -12.62
C ARG A 46 -2.00 -11.50 -11.87
N LEU A 47 -1.99 -11.43 -10.53
CA LEU A 47 -0.80 -11.77 -9.75
C LEU A 47 -0.48 -13.28 -9.80
N PRO A 48 -1.45 -14.21 -9.69
CA PRO A 48 -1.19 -15.62 -9.92
C PRO A 48 -0.64 -15.93 -11.31
N ALA A 49 -1.16 -15.27 -12.36
CA ALA A 49 -0.67 -15.41 -13.73
C ALA A 49 0.79 -14.92 -13.89
N LEU A 50 1.12 -13.72 -13.38
CA LEU A 50 2.49 -13.21 -13.37
C LEU A 50 3.43 -14.12 -12.57
N SER A 51 2.95 -14.62 -11.44
CA SER A 51 3.74 -15.50 -10.59
C SER A 51 4.02 -16.87 -11.22
N ALA A 52 3.31 -17.22 -12.30
CA ALA A 52 3.59 -18.42 -13.10
C ALA A 52 4.83 -18.28 -13.97
N THR A 53 5.25 -17.05 -14.27
CA THR A 53 6.38 -16.76 -15.16
C THR A 53 7.62 -16.27 -14.41
N GLY A 54 7.50 -15.94 -13.12
CA GLY A 54 8.61 -15.53 -12.27
C GLY A 54 8.20 -15.28 -10.83
N ARG A 55 9.16 -14.98 -9.96
CA ARG A 55 8.92 -14.62 -8.56
C ARG A 55 8.47 -13.17 -8.48
N VAL A 56 7.28 -12.95 -7.93
CA VAL A 56 6.61 -11.65 -7.87
C VAL A 56 6.69 -11.06 -6.48
N LEU A 57 7.10 -9.79 -6.40
CA LEU A 57 6.86 -8.92 -5.24
C LEU A 57 5.78 -7.89 -5.60
N ALA A 58 4.64 -7.94 -4.92
CA ALA A 58 3.50 -7.05 -5.13
C ALA A 58 3.31 -6.11 -3.93
N GLY A 59 3.45 -4.81 -4.16
CA GLY A 59 3.21 -3.74 -3.19
C GLY A 59 1.85 -3.09 -3.39
N PHE A 60 1.22 -2.69 -2.28
CA PHE A 60 -0.09 -2.05 -2.29
C PHE A 60 -0.13 -0.79 -1.41
N ASP A 61 -0.72 0.29 -1.92
CA ASP A 61 -0.96 1.53 -1.15
C ASP A 61 -2.21 1.43 -0.26
N PHE A 62 -2.16 0.52 0.72
CA PHE A 62 -3.07 0.49 1.85
C PHE A 62 -2.46 -0.29 3.02
N PRO A 63 -2.91 -0.02 4.27
CA PRO A 63 -2.46 -0.75 5.44
C PRO A 63 -2.64 -2.27 5.36
N ILE A 64 -1.55 -3.02 5.57
CA ILE A 64 -1.52 -4.46 5.81
C ILE A 64 -1.00 -4.70 7.22
N GLY A 65 -1.95 -4.91 8.14
CA GLY A 65 -1.70 -4.97 9.57
C GLY A 65 -2.72 -4.14 10.34
N VAL A 66 -2.69 -4.24 11.66
CA VAL A 66 -3.51 -3.46 12.60
C VAL A 66 -2.64 -2.98 13.76
N PRO A 67 -3.03 -1.90 14.46
CA PRO A 67 -2.30 -1.47 15.67
C PRO A 67 -2.17 -2.61 16.69
N ALA A 68 -0.98 -2.79 17.27
CA ALA A 68 -0.72 -3.92 18.18
C ALA A 68 -1.66 -3.91 19.40
N SER A 69 -1.98 -2.74 19.94
CA SER A 69 -2.91 -2.59 21.06
C SER A 69 -4.33 -3.05 20.71
N TYR A 70 -4.78 -2.82 19.47
CA TYR A 70 -6.05 -3.38 18.99
C TYR A 70 -5.94 -4.89 18.80
N GLY A 71 -4.83 -5.37 18.22
CA GLY A 71 -4.54 -6.79 18.06
C GLY A 71 -4.68 -7.57 19.37
N ALA A 72 -4.16 -7.02 20.48
CA ALA A 72 -4.28 -7.63 21.81
C ALA A 72 -5.73 -7.82 22.28
N LEU A 73 -6.66 -6.93 21.91
CA LEU A 73 -8.08 -7.05 22.25
C LEU A 73 -8.80 -8.19 21.53
N THR A 74 -8.25 -8.64 20.40
CA THR A 74 -8.88 -9.70 19.58
C THR A 74 -8.78 -11.08 20.22
N GLY A 75 -7.78 -11.29 21.10
CA GLY A 75 -7.42 -12.60 21.64
C GLY A 75 -6.85 -13.58 20.59
N LEU A 76 -6.58 -13.14 19.36
CA LEU A 76 -6.00 -13.94 18.29
C LEU A 76 -4.47 -13.95 18.35
N ASP A 77 -3.85 -14.84 17.57
CA ASP A 77 -2.41 -15.06 17.61
C ASP A 77 -1.59 -14.07 16.75
N GLY A 78 -2.21 -13.20 15.98
CA GLY A 78 -1.53 -12.23 15.15
C GLY A 78 -2.41 -11.75 14.01
N PHE A 79 -1.87 -10.84 13.19
CA PHE A 79 -2.60 -10.29 12.06
C PHE A 79 -3.01 -11.36 11.03
N GLU A 80 -2.17 -12.38 10.82
CA GLU A 80 -2.49 -13.46 9.87
C GLU A 80 -3.69 -14.30 10.31
N ASP A 81 -3.82 -14.56 11.62
CA ASP A 81 -4.97 -15.27 12.19
C ASP A 81 -6.24 -14.39 12.09
N LEU A 82 -6.11 -13.07 12.30
CA LEU A 82 -7.19 -12.13 12.03
C LEU A 82 -7.59 -12.15 10.56
N LEU A 83 -6.63 -12.01 9.64
CA LEU A 83 -6.84 -11.98 8.20
C LEU A 83 -7.57 -13.23 7.71
N ALA A 84 -7.22 -14.41 8.22
CA ALA A 84 -7.89 -15.66 7.87
C ALA A 84 -9.36 -15.75 8.33
N ARG A 85 -9.78 -14.92 9.30
CA ARG A 85 -11.12 -14.95 9.89
C ARG A 85 -12.04 -13.84 9.41
N ILE A 86 -11.51 -12.73 8.88
CA ILE A 86 -12.31 -11.61 8.36
C ILE A 86 -13.40 -12.13 7.41
N GLY A 87 -14.63 -11.65 7.60
CA GLY A 87 -15.77 -12.03 6.78
C GLY A 87 -16.50 -13.30 7.24
N ALA A 88 -16.06 -13.96 8.32
CA ALA A 88 -16.67 -15.18 8.83
C ALA A 88 -16.86 -15.18 10.36
N GLY A 89 -17.91 -15.89 10.84
CA GLY A 89 -18.16 -16.10 12.26
C GLY A 89 -18.26 -14.78 13.05
N ALA A 90 -17.54 -14.70 14.17
CA ALA A 90 -17.47 -13.48 14.99
C ALA A 90 -16.83 -12.27 14.26
N TRP A 91 -16.14 -12.51 13.14
CA TRP A 91 -15.43 -11.51 12.35
C TRP A 91 -16.16 -11.12 11.06
N ALA A 92 -17.43 -11.56 10.90
CA ALA A 92 -18.25 -11.23 9.74
C ALA A 92 -18.47 -9.71 9.57
N ASP A 93 -18.53 -8.98 10.69
CA ASP A 93 -18.76 -7.54 10.68
C ASP A 93 -17.46 -6.70 10.67
N TRP A 94 -16.28 -7.32 10.60
CA TRP A 94 -15.01 -6.61 10.77
C TRP A 94 -14.82 -5.51 9.73
N GLY A 95 -15.12 -5.78 8.45
CA GLY A 95 -15.08 -4.80 7.37
C GLY A 95 -16.27 -3.83 7.31
N LEU A 96 -17.29 -3.98 8.17
CA LEU A 96 -18.46 -3.12 8.14
C LEU A 96 -18.22 -1.81 8.89
N VAL A 97 -18.21 -0.69 8.17
CA VAL A 97 -18.03 0.62 8.80
C VAL A 97 -19.26 0.98 9.66
N CYS A 98 -19.02 1.35 10.92
CA CYS A 98 -20.03 1.81 11.88
C CYS A 98 -20.69 3.10 11.40
N ARG A 99 -22.01 3.13 11.47
CA ARG A 99 -22.82 4.34 11.27
C ARG A 99 -22.91 5.16 12.55
N GLU A 100 -22.96 4.48 13.68
CA GLU A 100 -23.14 5.07 15.00
C GLU A 100 -22.00 4.65 15.93
N ALA A 101 -21.65 5.53 16.88
CA ALA A 101 -20.54 5.29 17.81
C ALA A 101 -20.77 4.03 18.68
N GLY A 102 -22.00 3.73 19.06
CA GLY A 102 -22.33 2.54 19.86
C GLY A 102 -22.18 1.20 19.13
N GLN A 103 -21.91 1.22 17.82
CA GLN A 103 -21.63 0.00 17.04
C GLN A 103 -20.14 -0.38 17.06
N ILE A 104 -19.27 0.54 17.51
CA ILE A 104 -17.83 0.34 17.54
C ILE A 104 -17.55 -0.78 18.55
N SER A 105 -16.85 -1.80 18.08
CA SER A 105 -16.41 -2.93 18.90
C SER A 105 -15.15 -3.55 18.30
N VAL A 106 -14.53 -4.48 19.02
CA VAL A 106 -13.40 -5.27 18.51
C VAL A 106 -13.74 -5.95 17.18
N HIS A 107 -14.98 -6.44 17.02
CA HIS A 107 -15.43 -7.13 15.81
C HIS A 107 -15.99 -6.22 14.71
N ARG A 108 -16.08 -4.90 14.97
CA ARG A 108 -16.52 -3.89 14.00
C ARG A 108 -15.85 -2.54 14.30
N PRO A 109 -14.56 -2.37 14.01
CA PRO A 109 -13.78 -1.27 14.56
C PRO A 109 -13.84 0.02 13.72
N PHE A 110 -14.21 -0.05 12.44
CA PHE A 110 -14.12 1.09 11.52
C PHE A 110 -15.26 2.10 11.71
N TYR A 111 -14.94 3.37 11.82
CA TYR A 111 -15.90 4.45 12.01
C TYR A 111 -15.34 5.77 11.44
N PRO A 112 -16.15 6.65 10.83
CA PRO A 112 -17.58 6.57 10.58
C PRO A 112 -17.93 6.22 9.12
N GLN A 113 -19.13 5.68 8.89
CA GLN A 113 -19.63 5.44 7.53
C GLN A 113 -19.68 6.74 6.71
N SER A 114 -20.11 7.84 7.35
CA SER A 114 -20.23 9.18 6.75
C SER A 114 -19.98 10.28 7.80
N GLY A 115 -19.79 11.52 7.34
CA GLY A 115 -19.44 12.66 8.22
C GLY A 115 -20.55 13.15 9.14
N GLY A 116 -21.79 12.71 8.95
CA GLY A 116 -22.94 13.11 9.76
C GLY A 116 -23.13 14.63 9.84
N VAL A 117 -23.74 15.09 10.93
CA VAL A 117 -23.86 16.51 11.26
C VAL A 117 -22.52 17.01 11.82
N LYS A 118 -22.13 18.24 11.47
CA LYS A 118 -20.85 18.81 11.94
C LYS A 118 -20.74 18.73 13.46
N GLY A 119 -19.67 18.10 13.94
CA GLY A 119 -19.37 17.96 15.37
C GLY A 119 -20.01 16.75 16.05
N THR A 120 -20.85 15.96 15.37
CA THR A 120 -21.43 14.73 15.96
C THR A 120 -20.58 13.49 15.73
N VAL A 121 -19.60 13.57 14.84
CA VAL A 121 -18.73 12.46 14.47
C VAL A 121 -17.30 12.82 14.88
N LYS A 122 -16.75 12.07 15.84
CA LYS A 122 -15.48 12.41 16.52
C LYS A 122 -14.58 11.18 16.62
N LYS A 123 -13.27 11.37 16.50
CA LYS A 123 -12.28 10.31 16.71
C LYS A 123 -12.33 9.73 18.12
N ALA A 124 -12.65 10.53 19.13
CA ALA A 124 -12.83 10.07 20.52
C ALA A 124 -13.87 8.95 20.69
N HIS A 125 -14.79 8.77 19.72
CA HIS A 125 -15.71 7.63 19.73
C HIS A 125 -14.99 6.30 19.54
N LEU A 126 -13.89 6.26 18.78
CA LEU A 126 -13.04 5.08 18.68
C LEU A 126 -12.42 4.74 20.04
N GLU A 127 -12.01 5.76 20.80
CA GLU A 127 -11.44 5.53 22.13
C GLU A 127 -12.45 4.90 23.09
N THR A 128 -13.67 5.45 23.10
CA THR A 128 -14.75 4.92 23.93
C THR A 128 -15.16 3.50 23.49
N GLY A 129 -15.27 3.26 22.18
CA GLY A 129 -15.75 1.99 21.65
C GLY A 129 -14.74 0.84 21.72
N LEU A 130 -13.45 1.15 21.69
CA LEU A 130 -12.37 0.14 21.75
C LEU A 130 -11.66 0.11 23.11
N GLY A 131 -11.87 1.10 23.98
CA GLY A 131 -11.16 1.19 25.26
C GLY A 131 -9.67 1.49 25.11
N LEU A 132 -9.27 2.13 24.01
CA LEU A 132 -7.89 2.45 23.64
C LEU A 132 -7.72 3.95 23.43
N THR A 133 -6.53 4.51 23.62
CA THR A 133 -6.29 5.91 23.27
C THR A 133 -6.10 6.09 21.76
N LEU A 134 -6.25 7.31 21.22
CA LEU A 134 -5.91 7.57 19.81
C LEU A 134 -4.44 7.28 19.46
N ALA A 135 -3.55 7.24 20.44
CA ALA A 135 -2.15 6.84 20.22
C ALA A 135 -2.03 5.33 20.03
N ASP A 136 -2.75 4.55 20.84
CA ASP A 136 -2.81 3.09 20.76
C ASP A 136 -3.43 2.58 19.44
N LEU A 137 -4.22 3.42 18.77
CA LEU A 137 -4.87 3.12 17.50
C LEU A 137 -4.01 3.45 16.27
N ARG A 138 -2.74 3.78 16.45
CA ARG A 138 -1.75 3.92 15.37
C ARG A 138 -0.73 2.81 15.43
N ARG A 139 -0.26 2.40 14.27
CA ARG A 139 0.90 1.51 14.15
C ARG A 139 2.20 2.30 14.37
N GLY A 140 3.27 1.62 14.75
CA GLY A 140 4.59 2.22 14.90
C GLY A 140 5.09 2.91 13.63
N CYS A 141 4.83 2.33 12.46
CA CYS A 141 5.16 2.93 11.16
C CYS A 141 4.38 4.22 10.84
N GLU A 142 3.31 4.52 11.58
CA GLU A 142 2.44 5.68 11.37
C GLU A 142 2.79 6.86 12.30
N ALA A 143 3.75 6.69 13.22
CA ALA A 143 4.11 7.70 14.23
C ALA A 143 4.53 9.06 13.63
N GLY A 144 4.95 9.10 12.36
CA GLY A 144 5.28 10.32 11.60
C GLY A 144 4.07 11.13 11.07
N GLY A 145 2.84 10.76 11.39
CA GLY A 145 1.63 11.51 11.01
C GLY A 145 0.62 10.75 10.15
N GLY A 146 0.68 9.41 10.15
CA GLY A 146 -0.34 8.56 9.56
C GLY A 146 -1.70 8.74 10.23
N GLU A 147 -2.76 8.54 9.44
CA GLU A 147 -4.12 8.55 9.97
C GLU A 147 -4.43 7.21 10.65
N ILE A 148 -5.32 7.24 11.64
CA ILE A 148 -5.77 6.03 12.34
C ILE A 148 -6.51 5.13 11.36
N LEU A 149 -6.09 3.86 11.23
CA LEU A 149 -6.68 2.86 10.34
C LEU A 149 -8.21 2.80 10.44
N PHE A 150 -8.71 2.76 11.69
CA PHE A 150 -10.14 2.64 11.97
C PHE A 150 -10.94 3.93 11.74
N TRP A 151 -10.28 5.06 11.43
CA TRP A 151 -10.94 6.30 11.09
C TRP A 151 -11.18 6.42 9.58
N THR A 152 -12.45 6.44 9.15
CA THR A 152 -12.84 6.34 7.73
C THR A 152 -13.36 7.64 7.11
N LEU A 153 -13.06 8.79 7.72
CA LEU A 153 -13.52 10.10 7.25
C LEU A 153 -12.37 11.06 6.95
N GLY A 154 -12.43 11.68 5.77
CA GLY A 154 -11.53 12.74 5.36
C GLY A 154 -10.44 12.28 4.37
N PRO A 155 -9.70 13.23 3.79
CA PRO A 155 -8.79 12.97 2.67
C PRO A 155 -7.57 12.12 3.03
N LYS A 156 -7.26 11.98 4.34
CA LYS A 156 -6.18 11.11 4.84
C LYS A 156 -6.67 9.73 5.29
N SER A 157 -7.98 9.47 5.22
CA SER A 157 -8.52 8.20 5.71
C SER A 157 -8.18 7.07 4.76
N VAL A 158 -7.61 6.00 5.31
CA VAL A 158 -7.19 4.80 4.58
C VAL A 158 -8.07 3.59 4.87
N GLY A 159 -8.89 3.64 5.92
CA GLY A 159 -9.63 2.46 6.41
C GLY A 159 -10.53 1.80 5.36
N LYS A 160 -11.24 2.56 4.52
CA LYS A 160 -12.08 1.98 3.45
C LYS A 160 -11.26 1.30 2.35
N ALA A 161 -10.09 1.85 2.03
CA ALA A 161 -9.17 1.24 1.07
C ALA A 161 -8.53 -0.03 1.65
N ALA A 162 -8.17 -0.01 2.94
CA ALA A 162 -7.64 -1.15 3.68
C ALA A 162 -8.65 -2.31 3.73
N ILE A 163 -9.90 -2.06 4.15
CA ILE A 163 -10.97 -3.09 4.16
C ILE A 163 -11.09 -3.73 2.78
N HIS A 164 -11.23 -2.90 1.75
CA HIS A 164 -11.38 -3.39 0.38
C HIS A 164 -10.16 -4.21 -0.06
N GLY A 165 -8.94 -3.70 0.14
CA GLY A 165 -7.70 -4.38 -0.25
C GLY A 165 -7.49 -5.71 0.48
N LEU A 166 -7.76 -5.74 1.78
CA LEU A 166 -7.62 -6.94 2.60
C LEU A 166 -8.61 -8.03 2.17
N GLU A 167 -9.91 -7.71 2.07
CA GLU A 167 -10.95 -8.69 1.77
C GLU A 167 -10.93 -9.16 0.31
N THR A 168 -10.67 -8.25 -0.63
CA THR A 168 -10.83 -8.56 -2.07
C THR A 168 -9.52 -8.95 -2.76
N THR A 169 -8.37 -8.79 -2.10
CA THR A 169 -7.06 -9.04 -2.72
C THR A 169 -6.13 -9.81 -1.82
N VAL A 170 -5.77 -9.28 -0.65
CA VAL A 170 -4.75 -9.89 0.21
C VAL A 170 -5.22 -11.24 0.75
N GLN A 171 -6.41 -11.31 1.34
CA GLN A 171 -6.95 -12.54 1.91
C GLN A 171 -7.11 -13.66 0.85
N PRO A 172 -7.74 -13.43 -0.33
CA PRO A 172 -7.81 -14.43 -1.39
C PRO A 172 -6.44 -14.92 -1.87
N LEU A 173 -5.49 -14.01 -2.10
CA LEU A 173 -4.14 -14.38 -2.56
C LEU A 173 -3.37 -15.20 -1.50
N CYS A 174 -3.54 -14.86 -0.22
CA CYS A 174 -2.94 -15.65 0.87
C CYS A 174 -3.57 -17.05 0.96
N ALA A 175 -4.87 -17.18 0.72
CA ALA A 175 -5.54 -18.48 0.64
C ALA A 175 -5.01 -19.34 -0.52
N GLU A 176 -4.53 -18.73 -1.60
CA GLU A 176 -3.83 -19.39 -2.72
C GLU A 176 -2.31 -19.60 -2.49
N GLY A 177 -1.80 -19.23 -1.30
CA GLY A 177 -0.43 -19.49 -0.91
C GLY A 177 0.56 -18.34 -1.11
N ALA A 178 0.09 -17.12 -1.40
CA ALA A 178 0.93 -15.93 -1.30
C ALA A 178 1.49 -15.77 0.14
N ARG A 179 2.63 -15.07 0.26
CA ARG A 179 3.24 -14.73 1.55
C ARG A 179 3.21 -13.23 1.76
N LEU A 180 3.00 -12.82 3.01
CA LEU A 180 3.03 -11.42 3.44
C LEU A 180 4.40 -11.07 4.03
N TRP A 181 5.06 -10.05 3.49
CA TRP A 181 6.16 -9.38 4.17
C TRP A 181 5.60 -8.24 5.06
N PRO A 182 6.11 -8.02 6.29
CA PRO A 182 7.19 -8.76 6.96
C PRO A 182 6.73 -9.99 7.79
N PHE A 183 5.44 -10.30 7.82
CA PHE A 183 4.85 -11.34 8.68
C PHE A 183 5.49 -12.74 8.50
N HIS A 184 5.81 -13.12 7.27
CA HIS A 184 6.43 -14.40 6.94
C HIS A 184 7.98 -14.37 6.92
N GLY A 185 8.60 -13.32 7.44
CA GLY A 185 10.04 -13.15 7.52
C GLY A 185 10.61 -12.08 6.60
N SER A 186 11.93 -11.97 6.57
CA SER A 186 12.64 -10.94 5.79
C SER A 186 12.46 -11.12 4.28
N LEU A 187 12.64 -10.04 3.52
CA LEU A 187 12.59 -10.12 2.04
C LEU A 187 13.59 -11.12 1.47
N ALA A 188 14.77 -11.25 2.10
CA ALA A 188 15.79 -12.20 1.66
C ALA A 188 15.28 -13.65 1.75
N ASN A 189 14.57 -13.99 2.84
CA ASN A 189 13.96 -15.31 3.01
C ASN A 189 12.79 -15.51 2.04
N LEU A 190 12.04 -14.45 1.76
CA LEU A 190 10.88 -14.50 0.88
C LEU A 190 11.23 -14.46 -0.61
N ALA A 191 12.47 -14.14 -0.98
CA ALA A 191 12.92 -14.03 -2.37
C ALA A 191 12.90 -15.35 -3.17
N SER A 192 12.70 -16.50 -2.51
CA SER A 192 12.43 -17.79 -3.17
C SER A 192 10.94 -18.11 -3.30
N THR A 193 10.06 -17.28 -2.73
CA THR A 193 8.62 -17.46 -2.79
C THR A 193 8.08 -16.96 -4.13
N ARG A 194 7.10 -17.68 -4.67
CA ARG A 194 6.49 -17.39 -5.97
C ARG A 194 5.77 -16.03 -5.99
N LEU A 195 5.02 -15.72 -4.93
CA LEU A 195 4.27 -14.46 -4.78
C LEU A 195 4.38 -13.94 -3.35
N VAL A 196 4.93 -12.74 -3.22
CA VAL A 196 5.07 -12.01 -1.96
C VAL A 196 4.27 -10.72 -2.05
N LEU A 197 3.48 -10.43 -1.04
CA LEU A 197 2.69 -9.22 -0.90
C LEU A 197 3.30 -8.34 0.19
N ALA A 198 3.30 -7.03 -0.02
CA ALA A 198 3.82 -6.05 0.93
C ALA A 198 2.95 -4.79 0.93
N GLU A 199 2.91 -4.10 2.06
CA GLU A 199 2.40 -2.73 2.12
C GLU A 199 3.47 -1.77 1.56
N THR A 200 3.01 -0.76 0.83
CA THR A 200 3.81 0.35 0.33
C THR A 200 3.12 1.67 0.60
N TYR A 201 3.87 2.76 0.61
CA TYR A 201 3.33 4.12 0.68
C TYR A 201 4.10 5.04 -0.27
N PRO A 202 3.59 5.32 -1.49
CA PRO A 202 4.33 6.03 -2.55
C PRO A 202 4.94 7.36 -2.11
N ALA A 203 4.28 8.07 -1.21
CA ALA A 203 4.74 9.35 -0.69
C ALA A 203 6.11 9.27 0.01
N LEU A 204 6.48 8.12 0.58
CA LEU A 204 7.80 7.92 1.19
C LEU A 204 8.93 7.90 0.15
N SER A 205 8.61 7.59 -1.11
CA SER A 205 9.57 7.56 -2.22
C SER A 205 9.66 8.90 -2.96
N TYR A 206 8.81 9.88 -2.66
CA TYR A 206 8.85 11.18 -3.36
C TYR A 206 10.20 11.88 -3.23
N ALA A 207 10.81 11.86 -2.04
CA ALA A 207 12.10 12.52 -1.82
C ALA A 207 13.21 11.91 -2.68
N SER A 208 13.32 10.59 -2.73
CA SER A 208 14.40 9.89 -3.43
C SER A 208 14.17 9.81 -4.95
N ILE A 209 12.91 9.66 -5.38
CA ILE A 209 12.55 9.51 -6.78
C ILE A 209 12.32 10.86 -7.47
N CYS A 210 11.57 11.76 -6.83
CA CYS A 210 11.18 13.06 -7.40
C CYS A 210 12.10 14.21 -6.96
N GLY A 211 12.99 13.99 -5.99
CA GLY A 211 13.86 15.03 -5.44
C GLY A 211 13.15 16.02 -4.50
N THR A 212 11.91 15.75 -4.09
CA THR A 212 11.10 16.60 -3.20
C THR A 212 10.10 15.78 -2.40
N LYS A 213 9.83 16.15 -1.14
CA LYS A 213 8.75 15.56 -0.33
C LYS A 213 7.37 16.14 -0.67
N MET A 214 7.33 17.31 -1.29
CA MET A 214 6.09 18.02 -1.61
C MET A 214 5.78 17.89 -3.09
N VAL A 215 4.76 17.08 -3.38
CA VAL A 215 4.27 16.85 -4.75
C VAL A 215 2.79 17.21 -4.83
N ASP A 216 2.46 18.13 -5.73
CA ASP A 216 1.07 18.39 -6.10
C ASP A 216 0.65 17.43 -7.21
N LYS A 217 0.29 16.21 -6.80
CA LYS A 217 -0.06 15.11 -7.72
C LYS A 217 -1.40 15.30 -8.45
N GLY A 218 -2.18 16.31 -8.09
CA GLY A 218 -3.40 16.67 -8.80
C GLY A 218 -3.16 17.56 -10.02
N ASN A 219 -1.96 18.11 -10.16
CA ASN A 219 -1.61 19.12 -11.15
C ASN A 219 -0.57 18.61 -12.14
N ALA A 220 -0.94 18.49 -13.41
CA ALA A 220 -0.05 17.95 -14.44
C ALA A 220 1.18 18.84 -14.67
N LEU A 221 1.05 20.17 -14.62
CA LEU A 221 2.19 21.08 -14.75
C LEU A 221 3.19 20.90 -13.61
N SER A 222 2.70 20.65 -12.39
CA SER A 222 3.55 20.32 -11.25
C SER A 222 4.30 19.00 -11.48
N LEU A 223 3.62 17.96 -11.98
CA LEU A 223 4.25 16.67 -12.27
C LEU A 223 5.26 16.73 -13.43
N ARG A 224 5.01 17.53 -14.48
CA ARG A 224 5.96 17.77 -15.58
C ARG A 224 7.30 18.30 -15.10
N ARG A 225 7.31 19.12 -14.05
CA ARG A 225 8.54 19.67 -13.47
C ARG A 225 9.39 18.59 -12.81
N LEU A 226 8.79 17.45 -12.46
CA LEU A 226 9.48 16.30 -11.86
C LEU A 226 10.08 15.37 -12.91
N THR A 227 9.71 15.48 -14.19
CA THR A 227 10.16 14.57 -15.27
C THR A 227 11.66 14.33 -15.25
N VAL A 228 12.47 15.39 -15.21
CA VAL A 228 13.93 15.25 -15.20
C VAL A 228 14.39 14.40 -14.02
N LYS A 229 13.85 14.65 -12.82
CA LYS A 229 14.20 13.90 -11.60
C LYS A 229 13.73 12.45 -11.64
N VAL A 230 12.53 12.20 -12.15
CA VAL A 230 12.02 10.82 -12.32
C VAL A 230 12.89 10.05 -13.33
N MET A 231 13.27 10.68 -14.45
CA MET A 231 14.14 10.04 -15.47
C MET A 231 15.56 9.80 -14.93
N GLU A 232 16.14 10.75 -14.19
CA GLU A 232 17.42 10.57 -13.48
C GLU A 232 17.35 9.40 -12.50
N SER A 233 16.26 9.29 -11.74
CA SER A 233 16.03 8.17 -10.81
C SER A 233 15.88 6.84 -11.53
N CYS A 234 15.18 6.79 -12.67
CA CYS A 234 15.08 5.58 -13.48
C CYS A 234 16.47 5.12 -13.95
N ALA A 235 17.28 6.05 -14.48
CA ALA A 235 18.65 5.73 -14.90
C ALA A 235 19.51 5.23 -13.73
N ARG A 236 19.43 5.90 -12.57
CA ARG A 236 20.13 5.52 -11.34
C ARG A 236 19.74 4.12 -10.84
N LEU A 237 18.47 3.76 -10.98
CA LEU A 237 17.92 2.46 -10.55
C LEU A 237 18.06 1.36 -11.62
N GLY A 238 18.60 1.68 -12.80
CA GLY A 238 18.68 0.74 -13.92
C GLY A 238 17.29 0.35 -14.46
N VAL A 239 16.33 1.28 -14.42
CA VAL A 239 14.95 1.09 -14.90
C VAL A 239 14.81 1.64 -16.32
N GLU A 240 14.52 0.76 -17.26
CA GLU A 240 14.14 1.09 -18.63
C GLU A 240 12.63 1.39 -18.70
N LEU A 241 12.30 2.55 -19.29
CA LEU A 241 10.93 2.96 -19.55
C LEU A 241 10.63 2.83 -21.04
N PRO A 242 9.56 2.14 -21.44
CA PRO A 242 9.12 2.14 -22.83
C PRO A 242 8.55 3.52 -23.20
N ASP A 243 8.66 3.90 -24.48
CA ASP A 243 8.26 5.22 -24.99
C ASP A 243 6.86 5.68 -24.53
N PRO A 244 5.82 4.81 -24.52
CA PRO A 244 4.50 5.22 -24.03
C PRO A 244 4.50 5.67 -22.56
N VAL A 245 5.31 5.02 -21.70
CA VAL A 245 5.40 5.40 -20.27
C VAL A 245 6.23 6.67 -20.11
N ALA A 246 7.33 6.82 -20.84
CA ALA A 246 8.14 8.04 -20.84
C ALA A 246 7.32 9.26 -21.32
N ALA A 247 6.42 9.06 -22.29
CA ALA A 247 5.48 10.09 -22.74
C ALA A 247 4.49 10.49 -21.64
N ARG A 248 3.97 9.54 -20.83
CA ARG A 248 3.08 9.84 -19.69
C ARG A 248 3.76 10.72 -18.65
N ILE A 249 5.01 10.38 -18.29
CA ILE A 249 5.82 11.18 -17.36
C ILE A 249 6.04 12.59 -17.91
N THR A 250 6.46 12.70 -19.17
CA THR A 250 6.73 13.99 -19.83
C THR A 250 5.48 14.85 -19.94
N ALA A 251 4.31 14.23 -20.14
CA ALA A 251 3.03 14.92 -20.13
C ALA A 251 2.58 15.30 -18.71
N GLY A 252 3.18 14.74 -17.64
CA GLY A 252 2.74 14.96 -16.26
C GLY A 252 1.44 14.23 -15.93
N PHE A 253 1.20 13.07 -16.56
CA PHE A 253 0.04 12.21 -16.31
C PHE A 253 -1.30 12.91 -16.53
N GLU A 254 -1.42 13.74 -17.57
CA GLU A 254 -2.69 14.42 -17.86
C GLU A 254 -3.84 13.41 -18.05
N VAL A 255 -4.98 13.69 -17.43
CA VAL A 255 -6.19 12.85 -17.61
C VAL A 255 -6.72 12.90 -19.05
N SER A 256 -6.37 13.95 -19.79
CA SER A 256 -6.63 14.14 -21.22
C SER A 256 -5.60 15.13 -21.77
N GLU A 257 -5.30 15.06 -23.06
CA GLU A 257 -4.31 15.95 -23.71
C GLU A 257 -4.55 17.43 -23.38
N GLY A 258 -3.54 18.10 -22.85
CA GLY A 258 -3.57 19.50 -22.46
C GLY A 258 -4.28 19.81 -21.13
N SER A 259 -4.72 18.79 -20.38
CA SER A 259 -5.40 18.98 -19.11
C SER A 259 -4.43 19.43 -18.00
N ALA A 260 -4.82 20.45 -17.25
CA ALA A 260 -4.11 20.83 -16.02
C ALA A 260 -4.30 19.80 -14.89
N LYS A 261 -5.29 18.90 -14.99
CA LYS A 261 -5.54 17.85 -14.02
C LYS A 261 -4.71 16.60 -14.34
N ALA A 262 -4.00 16.10 -13.35
CA ALA A 262 -3.27 14.85 -13.44
C ALA A 262 -4.08 13.65 -12.91
N ASN A 263 -3.77 12.49 -13.45
CA ASN A 263 -4.11 11.19 -12.88
C ASN A 263 -3.11 10.89 -11.75
N SER A 264 -3.48 11.26 -10.52
CA SER A 264 -2.63 11.04 -9.35
C SER A 264 -2.31 9.58 -9.10
N ASP A 265 -3.25 8.70 -9.44
CA ASP A 265 -3.21 7.30 -9.10
C ASP A 265 -2.24 6.56 -10.02
N GLU A 266 -2.22 6.94 -11.30
CA GLU A 266 -1.20 6.50 -12.27
C GLU A 266 0.22 6.97 -11.88
N PHE A 267 0.35 8.22 -11.44
CA PHE A 267 1.62 8.75 -10.94
C PHE A 267 2.11 7.96 -9.73
N ASP A 268 1.27 7.77 -8.72
CA ASP A 268 1.64 7.06 -7.49
C ASP A 268 1.90 5.57 -7.74
N ALA A 269 1.21 4.95 -8.70
CA ALA A 269 1.50 3.59 -9.12
C ALA A 269 2.94 3.47 -9.63
N LEU A 270 3.39 4.39 -10.47
CA LEU A 270 4.77 4.40 -10.98
C LEU A 270 5.79 4.74 -9.88
N ILE A 271 5.53 5.75 -9.05
CA ILE A 271 6.47 6.16 -8.01
C ILE A 271 6.63 5.06 -6.94
N GLY A 272 5.55 4.41 -6.55
CA GLY A 272 5.61 3.26 -5.65
C GLY A 272 6.41 2.10 -6.26
N LEU A 273 6.25 1.82 -7.56
CA LEU A 273 7.06 0.81 -8.26
C LEU A 273 8.56 1.14 -8.20
N LEU A 274 8.93 2.38 -8.51
CA LEU A 274 10.33 2.84 -8.43
C LEU A 274 10.86 2.78 -6.99
N GLY A 275 10.04 3.12 -6.00
CA GLY A 275 10.36 2.99 -4.58
C GLY A 275 10.63 1.56 -4.15
N MET A 276 9.83 0.60 -4.62
CA MET A 276 10.07 -0.83 -4.36
C MET A 276 11.36 -1.33 -5.02
N ILE A 277 11.63 -0.92 -6.26
CA ILE A 277 12.88 -1.25 -6.96
C ILE A 277 14.09 -0.68 -6.21
N GLU A 278 13.97 0.56 -5.71
CA GLU A 278 15.00 1.18 -4.87
C GLU A 278 15.23 0.39 -3.59
N ALA A 279 14.17 -0.04 -2.89
CA ALA A 279 14.26 -0.85 -1.68
C ALA A 279 14.95 -2.22 -1.94
N LEU A 280 14.70 -2.84 -3.09
CA LEU A 280 15.36 -4.09 -3.48
C LEU A 280 16.84 -3.91 -3.82
N GLY A 281 17.20 -2.81 -4.47
CA GLY A 281 18.58 -2.48 -4.82
C GLY A 281 19.41 -1.97 -3.64
N ARG A 282 18.73 -1.49 -2.59
CA ARG A 282 19.32 -0.92 -1.39
C ARG A 282 18.63 -1.46 -0.14
N PRO A 283 18.86 -2.73 0.24
CA PRO A 283 18.22 -3.31 1.42
C PRO A 283 18.53 -2.52 2.69
N GLU A 284 19.67 -1.82 2.74
CA GLU A 284 20.03 -0.93 3.84
C GLU A 284 19.13 0.30 3.95
N VAL A 285 18.42 0.67 2.87
CA VAL A 285 17.43 1.76 2.83
C VAL A 285 16.08 1.34 3.42
N ILE A 286 15.81 0.03 3.49
CA ILE A 286 14.78 -0.58 4.36
C ILE A 286 15.32 -0.49 5.80
N THR A 287 15.56 0.73 6.26
CA THR A 287 16.45 1.04 7.39
C THR A 287 15.92 0.55 8.73
N HIS A 288 14.68 0.07 8.81
CA HIS A 288 14.04 -0.28 10.08
C HIS A 288 13.03 -1.42 9.86
N GLU A 289 13.49 -2.63 9.51
CA GLU A 289 12.64 -3.80 9.75
C GLU A 289 12.25 -3.78 11.24
N PRO A 290 10.95 -3.69 11.58
CA PRO A 290 10.55 -3.56 12.96
C PRO A 290 10.95 -4.81 13.74
N GLY A 291 11.16 -4.65 15.05
CA GLY A 291 11.35 -5.79 15.94
C GLY A 291 10.21 -6.82 15.82
N PRO A 292 10.40 -8.05 16.30
CA PRO A 292 9.46 -9.15 16.05
C PRO A 292 8.04 -8.89 16.60
N GLU A 293 7.91 -8.09 17.65
CA GLU A 293 6.61 -7.81 18.28
C GLU A 293 5.73 -6.87 17.43
N PRO A 294 6.20 -5.70 16.95
CA PRO A 294 5.41 -4.92 15.99
C PRO A 294 5.08 -5.67 14.69
N VAL A 295 5.97 -6.54 14.19
CA VAL A 295 5.69 -7.35 12.98
C VAL A 295 4.45 -8.20 13.15
N ARG A 296 4.21 -8.77 14.35
CA ARG A 296 3.12 -9.72 14.59
C ARG A 296 1.73 -9.17 14.27
N TRP A 297 1.54 -7.86 14.47
CA TRP A 297 0.25 -7.19 14.29
C TRP A 297 0.30 -6.08 13.25
N GLU A 298 1.34 -5.26 13.27
CA GLU A 298 1.35 -3.97 12.59
C GLU A 298 1.88 -4.08 11.16
N GLY A 299 2.81 -4.99 10.89
CA GLY A 299 3.52 -5.04 9.60
C GLY A 299 4.48 -3.86 9.42
N TRP A 300 4.83 -3.54 8.18
CA TRP A 300 5.68 -2.40 7.82
C TRP A 300 5.50 -1.96 6.36
N MET A 301 5.93 -0.73 6.04
CA MET A 301 5.91 -0.20 4.66
C MET A 301 7.25 -0.47 3.98
N LEU A 302 7.22 -1.20 2.85
CA LEU A 302 8.41 -1.69 2.16
C LEU A 302 9.32 -0.56 1.64
N ASN A 303 8.73 0.48 1.08
CA ASN A 303 9.43 1.62 0.49
C ASN A 303 9.60 2.79 1.48
N GLY A 304 9.46 2.52 2.78
CA GLY A 304 9.61 3.53 3.83
C GLY A 304 11.05 3.76 4.23
N VAL A 305 11.55 4.96 3.94
CA VAL A 305 12.74 5.55 4.58
C VAL A 305 12.25 6.65 5.51
N PRO A 306 12.63 6.69 6.79
CA PRO A 306 12.30 7.82 7.66
C PRO A 306 12.76 9.18 7.08
#